data_AF-A0A964YH83-F1
#
_entry.id   AF-A0A964YH83-F1
#
_cell.length_a   1.000
_cell.length_b   1.000
_cell.length_c   1.000
_cell.angle_alpha   90.00
_cell.angle_beta   90.00
_cell.angle_gamma   90.00
#
_symmetry.space_group_name_H-M   'P 1'
#
loop_
_entity.id
_entity.type
_entity.pdbx_description
1 polymer ?
#
loop_
_entity_poly.entity_id
_entity_poly.type
_entity_poly.pdbx_seq_one_letter_code
_entity_poly.pdbx_strand_id
1 'polypeptide(L)' 'MIDCIVFEVWIFLFHIQKIFNRWGQLIYTNNNYNNDWDGRATSTNQYLPSGSYFYQVELLNKTTGLKTVRRGPLLLKRDN' A
#
# COMPACT_ATOMS: atom_id res chain seq x y z
N MET A 1 7.08 -5.08 -8.45
CA MET A 1 6.64 -3.70 -8.11
C MET A 1 5.23 -3.56 -8.64
N ILE A 2 4.26 -3.12 -7.83
CA ILE A 2 2.84 -3.01 -8.24
C ILE A 2 2.74 -1.78 -9.16
N ASP A 3 3.19 -1.94 -10.39
CA ASP A 3 3.39 -0.83 -11.35
C ASP A 3 2.11 -0.49 -12.14
N CYS A 4 1.04 -1.29 -11.99
CA CYS A 4 -0.25 -1.05 -12.67
C CYS A 4 -1.14 0.03 -12.01
N ILE A 5 -0.63 0.82 -11.07
CA ILE A 5 -1.40 1.88 -10.39
C ILE A 5 -1.01 3.27 -10.93
N VAL A 6 0.20 3.46 -11.47
CA VAL A 6 0.74 4.80 -11.80
C VAL A 6 -0.04 5.52 -12.89
N PHE A 7 -0.60 4.80 -13.87
CA PHE A 7 -1.34 5.41 -14.99
C PHE A 7 -2.68 6.03 -14.58
N GLU A 8 -3.25 5.58 -13.46
CA GLU A 8 -4.59 5.95 -13.03
C GLU A 8 -4.61 7.12 -12.03
N VAL A 9 -3.46 7.45 -11.41
CA VAL A 9 -3.34 8.37 -10.26
C VAL A 9 -3.89 9.77 -10.53
N TRP A 10 -3.82 10.27 -11.76
CA TRP A 10 -4.35 11.60 -12.11
C TRP A 10 -5.86 11.76 -11.92
N ILE A 11 -6.61 10.65 -11.98
CA ILE A 11 -8.07 10.61 -11.89
C ILE A 11 -8.56 10.45 -10.42
N PHE A 12 -7.66 10.21 -9.47
CA PHE A 12 -7.99 9.94 -8.07
C PHE A 12 -7.49 11.07 -7.14
N LEU A 13 -8.33 11.55 -6.20
CA LEU A 13 -7.99 12.63 -5.25
C LEU A 13 -7.32 12.10 -3.98
N PHE A 14 -7.61 10.86 -3.64
CA PHE A 14 -7.34 10.34 -2.33
C PHE A 14 -6.98 8.86 -2.41
N HIS A 15 -5.90 8.51 -1.72
CA HIS A 15 -5.26 7.21 -1.81
C HIS A 15 -4.82 6.77 -0.42
N ILE A 16 -5.53 5.81 0.18
CA ILE A 16 -5.06 5.20 1.44
C ILE A 16 -4.37 3.89 1.10
N GLN A 17 -3.07 3.79 1.38
CA GLN A 17 -2.32 2.54 1.42
C GLN A 17 -2.33 1.99 2.84
N LYS A 18 -2.66 0.71 2.97
CA LYS A 18 -2.54 -0.08 4.19
C LYS A 18 -1.73 -1.33 3.88
N ILE A 19 -0.89 -1.73 4.82
CA ILE A 19 -0.13 -2.97 4.71
C ILE A 19 -0.34 -3.76 5.98
N PHE A 20 -0.57 -5.05 5.79
CA PHE A 20 -0.86 -6.00 6.83
C PHE A 20 0.22 -7.07 6.84
N ASN A 21 0.55 -7.54 8.04
CA ASN A 21 1.35 -8.75 8.17
C ASN A 21 0.53 -10.01 7.82
N ARG A 22 1.20 -11.17 7.83
CA ARG A 22 0.57 -12.46 7.51
C ARG A 22 -0.65 -12.82 8.38
N TRP A 23 -0.80 -12.19 9.53
CA TRP A 23 -1.92 -12.42 10.46
C TRP A 23 -3.05 -11.38 10.29
N GLY A 24 -2.96 -10.50 9.28
CA GLY A 24 -3.96 -9.47 9.05
C GLY A 24 -3.85 -8.26 9.98
N GLN A 25 -2.77 -8.12 10.74
CA GLN A 25 -2.56 -6.94 11.58
C GLN A 25 -1.99 -5.79 10.75
N LEU A 26 -2.57 -4.59 10.89
CA LEU A 26 -2.11 -3.38 10.23
C LEU A 26 -0.72 -2.99 10.77
N ILE A 27 0.26 -2.93 9.89
CA ILE A 27 1.66 -2.59 10.21
C ILE A 27 2.10 -1.26 9.60
N TYR A 28 1.40 -0.82 8.55
CA TYR A 28 1.67 0.44 7.89
C TYR A 28 0.39 1.04 7.33
N THR A 29 0.26 2.36 7.44
CA THR A 29 -0.80 3.14 6.80
C THR A 29 -0.24 4.45 6.28
N ASN A 30 -0.67 4.86 5.09
CA ASN A 30 -0.36 6.15 4.50
C ASN A 30 -1.57 6.65 3.72
N ASN A 31 -2.01 7.88 3.99
CA ASN A 31 -3.19 8.49 3.38
C ASN A 31 -2.87 9.24 2.08
N ASN A 32 -1.61 9.22 1.66
CA ASN A 32 -1.13 9.79 0.41
C ASN A 32 -0.18 8.80 -0.28
N TYR A 33 -0.72 7.67 -0.71
CA TYR A 33 0.05 6.66 -1.42
C TYR A 33 0.76 7.26 -2.64
N ASN A 34 2.09 7.27 -2.60
CA ASN A 34 2.94 7.66 -3.73
C ASN A 34 3.88 6.52 -4.15
N ASN A 35 3.51 5.27 -3.84
CA ASN A 35 4.36 4.08 -4.06
C ASN A 35 5.75 4.20 -3.40
N ASP A 36 5.80 4.85 -2.24
CA ASP A 36 7.01 5.27 -1.52
C ASP A 36 7.34 4.36 -0.32
N TRP A 37 6.53 3.34 -0.06
CA TRP A 37 6.77 2.43 1.06
C TRP A 37 8.04 1.59 0.85
N ASP A 38 9.01 1.76 1.75
CA ASP A 38 10.34 1.12 1.73
C ASP A 38 10.42 -0.15 2.61
N GLY A 39 9.27 -0.64 3.08
CA GLY A 39 9.19 -1.82 3.93
C GLY A 39 9.39 -1.54 5.43
N ARG A 40 9.17 -0.31 5.90
CA ARG A 40 9.17 0.03 7.34
C ARG A 40 7.77 0.00 7.95
N ALA A 41 7.68 -0.37 9.23
CA ALA A 41 6.43 -0.24 9.98
C ALA A 41 6.18 1.23 10.36
N THR A 42 4.93 1.69 10.32
CA THR A 42 4.59 3.08 10.71
C THR A 42 4.87 3.34 12.20
N SER A 43 4.63 2.35 13.06
CA SER A 43 4.72 2.51 14.52
C SER A 43 6.15 2.57 15.04
N THR A 44 7.05 1.77 14.47
CA THR A 44 8.44 1.68 14.95
C THR A 44 9.44 2.38 14.03
N ASN A 45 9.04 2.71 12.79
CA ASN A 45 9.92 3.16 11.73
C ASN A 45 11.10 2.20 11.44
N GLN A 46 10.97 0.95 11.86
CA GLN A 46 11.97 -0.11 11.65
C GLN A 46 11.65 -0.92 10.41
N TYR A 47 12.69 -1.42 9.77
CA TYR A 47 12.55 -2.34 8.64
C TYR A 47 11.89 -3.63 9.08
N LEU A 48 10.89 -4.02 8.31
CA LEU A 48 10.23 -5.30 8.48
C LEU A 48 11.08 -6.44 7.89
N PRO A 49 11.03 -7.63 8.49
CA PRO A 49 11.74 -8.79 7.99
C PRO A 49 11.19 -9.20 6.61
N SER A 50 12.06 -9.84 5.82
CA SER A 50 11.64 -10.51 4.59
C SER A 50 10.50 -11.48 4.87
N GLY A 51 9.48 -11.49 4.03
CA GLY A 51 8.30 -12.31 4.25
C GLY A 51 7.10 -11.92 3.40
N SER A 52 5.99 -12.61 3.64
CA SER A 52 4.72 -12.34 2.97
C SER A 52 3.87 -11.37 3.78
N TYR A 53 3.39 -10.35 3.09
CA TYR A 53 2.53 -9.28 3.58
C TYR A 53 1.32 -9.16 2.64
N PHE A 54 0.36 -8.32 3.02
CA PHE A 54 -0.78 -7.99 2.18
C PHE A 54 -0.89 -6.48 2.07
N TYR A 55 -1.10 -5.97 0.87
CA TYR A 55 -1.42 -4.56 0.67
C TYR A 55 -2.91 -4.38 0.43
N GLN A 56 -3.43 -3.23 0.84
CA GLN A 56 -4.72 -2.70 0.45
C GLN A 56 -4.53 -1.24 0.06
N VAL A 57 -5.00 -0.87 -1.13
CA VAL A 57 -5.06 0.52 -1.57
C VAL A 57 -6.52 0.89 -1.84
N GLU A 58 -6.97 1.96 -1.21
CA GLU A 58 -8.29 2.55 -1.41
C GLU A 58 -8.15 3.81 -2.27
N LEU A 59 -8.84 3.85 -3.40
CA LEU A 59 -8.79 4.91 -4.40
C LEU A 59 -10.17 5.58 -4.49
N LEU A 60 -10.23 6.91 -4.39
CA LEU A 60 -11.48 7.68 -4.59
C LEU A 60 -11.43 8.49 -5.89
N ASN A 61 -12.29 8.13 -6.85
CA ASN A 61 -12.35 8.80 -8.14
C ASN A 61 -12.93 10.20 -7.97
N LYS A 62 -12.21 11.22 -8.46
CA LYS A 62 -12.60 12.63 -8.29
C LYS A 62 -13.91 12.98 -8.98
N THR A 63 -14.13 12.37 -10.14
CA THR A 63 -15.16 12.76 -11.09
C THR A 63 -16.46 12.01 -10.81
N THR A 64 -16.36 10.72 -10.47
CA THR A 64 -17.53 9.86 -10.25
C THR A 64 -17.86 9.66 -8.77
N GLY A 65 -16.94 10.00 -7.86
CA GLY A 65 -17.08 9.69 -6.42
C GLY A 65 -16.96 8.20 -6.10
N LEU A 66 -16.67 7.35 -7.09
CA LEU A 66 -16.57 5.91 -6.89
C LEU A 66 -15.32 5.54 -6.09
N LYS A 67 -15.51 4.70 -5.07
CA LYS A 67 -14.43 4.09 -4.29
C LYS A 67 -14.02 2.76 -4.91
N THR A 68 -12.75 2.63 -5.26
CA THR A 68 -12.14 1.38 -5.70
C THR A 68 -11.19 0.87 -4.64
N VAL A 69 -11.24 -0.42 -4.32
CA VAL A 69 -10.30 -1.05 -3.38
C VAL A 69 -9.50 -2.11 -4.11
N ARG A 70 -8.18 -1.96 -4.13
CA ARG A 70 -7.24 -2.94 -4.68
C ARG A 70 -6.54 -3.65 -3.53
N ARG A 71 -6.41 -4.98 -3.61
CA ARG A 71 -5.78 -5.80 -2.57
C ARG A 71 -4.94 -6.89 -3.22
N GLY A 72 -3.90 -7.34 -2.54
CA GLY A 72 -3.11 -8.45 -3.02
C GLY A 72 -1.97 -8.85 -2.09
N PRO A 73 -1.33 -10.00 -2.38
CA PRO A 73 -0.11 -10.41 -1.69
C PRO A 73 1.05 -9.46 -2.04
N LEU A 74 1.94 -9.26 -1.06
CA LEU A 74 3.15 -8.48 -1.19
C LEU A 74 4.31 -9.28 -0.60
N LEU A 75 5.20 -9.75 -1.46
CA LEU A 75 6.43 -10.39 -1.02
C LEU A 75 7.49 -9.31 -0.78
N LEU A 76 7.92 -9.15 0.47
CA LEU A 76 9.03 -8.30 0.83
C LEU A 76 10.31 -9.15 0.83
N LYS A 77 11.25 -8.84 -0.05
CA LYS A 77 12.57 -9.46 -0.10
C LYS A 77 13.62 -8.41 0.25
N ARG A 78 14.47 -8.71 1.23
CA ARG A 78 15.71 -7.97 1.48
C ARG A 78 16.82 -8.67 0.73
N ASP A 79 17.55 -7.92 -0.09
CA ASP A 79 18.82 -8.40 -0.62
C ASP A 79 19.85 -8.26 0.51
N ASN A 80 20.53 -9.36 0.85
CA ASN A 80 21.62 -9.38 1.82
C ASN A 80 22.93 -8.94 1.16
#